data_AF-A0A6L8LRD2-F1
#
_entry.id   AF-A0A6L8LRD2-F1
#
_cell.length_a   1.000
_cell.length_b   1.000
_cell.length_c   1.000
_cell.angle_alpha   90.00
_cell.angle_beta   90.00
_cell.angle_gamma   90.00
#
_symmetry.space_group_name_H-M   'P 1'
#
loop_
_entity.id
_entity.type
_entity.pdbx_description
1 polymer ?
#
loop_
_entity_poly.entity_id
_entity_poly.type
_entity_poly.pdbx_seq_one_letter_code
_entity_poly.pdbx_strand_id
1 'polypeptide(L)'
;MTLVTFFEDPSTHVSSYNFDYALVNPVLRDTDGAASETELAVIWAGWGITYTGSGFTYDEEGYLTAGTMTGIEIIDELGEPLAEIGDIAWGVTDFLYAQSLAEEPFTYGDFAGFADLFGTRWTVDATQSAFVMDSYTGPFWFVLMGNATDGFTLTGSAGGSFVVAGPGDDLLIGGPEADGFHGGEGNDTIEGLGGSDDISGGEGDDLLLGGDGDDRLQSGQILTETAGSDTFDGGDGYDEAEILLYDENYNNQAFLFTMSGDDIILTVGSDEITLRNIEAIDFNTSGNDAIGTFLVSDIVFDVAAVFEKGTEGDDTLLGDANHDSLEGGAGNDFLSGFGGNDFLLGGQGSDTLDGGDGNDILMSISLSYAGLDGDDVMYGGAGDDALSGGDGNDRMFGDDDNDSLAGDDGTDLLVGGEGDDELLGGWSETDTRDNIYGGDGNDYIDGGYGNDELRGDAGADTINGGYGVDTVVGGAGDDLLAGQAWSDLIFGGDGMDFINGGFGSDRINGGAGGDHFFHAGVIGHGSDWIQDYDAAEGDILHYGGSGATLDQFQVNFAETAGAGDAGVEEGFVIYRPTGQILWALVDGAAQEEINLMLNGVSYDLLA
;
A
#
# COMPACT_ATOMS: atom_id res chain seq x y z
N MET A 1 -2.13 7.66 86.75
CA MET A 1 -3.04 6.62 86.25
C MET A 1 -3.30 6.98 84.80
N THR A 2 -2.75 6.17 83.89
CA THR A 2 -3.14 6.01 82.47
C THR A 2 -2.87 7.20 81.53
N LEU A 3 -2.42 7.07 80.27
CA LEU A 3 -1.60 6.10 79.51
C LEU A 3 -1.33 6.80 78.15
N VAL A 4 -0.04 7.03 77.87
CA VAL A 4 0.76 6.95 76.63
C VAL A 4 0.24 7.49 75.27
N THR A 5 1.03 8.43 74.75
CA THR A 5 1.26 8.92 73.36
C THR A 5 2.38 8.16 72.62
N PHE A 6 2.32 8.09 71.27
CA PHE A 6 3.41 8.33 70.27
C PHE A 6 2.67 8.76 68.96
N PHE A 7 2.78 9.98 68.37
CA PHE A 7 3.85 10.63 67.59
C PHE A 7 4.34 9.72 66.42
N GLU A 8 4.36 10.10 65.13
CA GLU A 8 4.59 11.38 64.43
C GLU A 8 3.83 11.46 63.08
N ASP A 9 3.38 12.66 62.71
CA ASP A 9 3.34 13.18 61.33
C ASP A 9 4.61 14.05 61.22
N PRO A 10 5.47 14.02 60.17
CA PRO A 10 5.19 14.80 58.96
C PRO A 10 5.86 14.35 57.64
N SER A 11 5.21 14.73 56.53
CA SER A 11 5.81 15.20 55.27
C SER A 11 6.64 14.21 54.41
N THR A 12 6.05 13.78 53.29
CA THR A 12 6.41 14.16 51.91
C THR A 12 5.31 13.61 51.00
N HIS A 13 4.45 14.45 50.44
CA HIS A 13 4.44 14.72 49.00
C HIS A 13 4.63 13.46 48.14
N VAL A 14 3.53 12.89 47.63
CA VAL A 14 3.55 12.47 46.23
C VAL A 14 2.82 13.55 45.44
N SER A 15 3.42 14.74 45.41
CA SER A 15 3.23 15.64 44.28
C SER A 15 4.11 15.10 43.15
N SER A 16 3.46 14.72 42.05
CA SER A 16 3.94 14.68 40.65
C SER A 16 5.28 13.99 40.35
N TYR A 17 5.27 13.02 39.44
CA TYR A 17 5.87 13.06 38.08
C TYR A 17 5.30 11.82 37.35
N ASN A 18 4.38 11.99 36.39
CA ASN A 18 4.61 12.17 34.95
C ASN A 18 5.50 11.09 34.35
N PHE A 19 4.94 10.28 33.44
CA PHE A 19 5.51 9.59 32.26
C PHE A 19 4.43 8.62 31.77
N ASP A 20 4.21 8.36 30.49
CA ASP A 20 4.44 9.07 29.24
C ASP A 20 3.31 8.56 28.30
N TYR A 21 2.89 9.34 27.30
CA TYR A 21 1.87 8.90 26.36
C TYR A 21 2.44 7.82 25.43
N ALA A 22 2.38 6.56 25.86
CA ALA A 22 2.58 5.37 25.04
C ALA A 22 2.15 4.14 25.87
N LEU A 23 0.85 3.80 25.85
CA LEU A 23 0.39 2.51 26.37
C LEU A 23 0.30 1.53 25.19
N VAL A 24 1.47 1.12 24.72
CA VAL A 24 1.67 -0.16 24.06
C VAL A 24 1.95 -1.15 25.19
N ASN A 25 1.18 -2.24 25.28
CA ASN A 25 1.35 -3.39 26.18
C ASN A 25 1.20 -3.13 27.70
N PRO A 26 0.27 -3.79 28.42
CA PRO A 26 0.36 -3.87 29.88
C PRO A 26 1.68 -4.54 30.27
N VAL A 27 2.61 -3.72 30.76
CA VAL A 27 3.97 -4.16 31.05
C VAL A 27 4.00 -4.96 32.36
N LEU A 28 4.35 -6.23 32.27
CA LEU A 28 4.57 -7.14 33.39
C LEU A 28 5.85 -6.74 34.16
N ARG A 29 5.73 -5.74 35.03
CA ARG A 29 6.83 -5.23 35.85
C ARG A 29 6.62 -5.58 37.32
N ASP A 30 7.65 -6.11 37.98
CA ASP A 30 7.64 -6.25 39.44
C ASP A 30 7.75 -4.86 40.08
N THR A 31 6.63 -4.17 40.26
CA THR A 31 6.62 -2.79 40.78
C THR A 31 6.72 -2.70 42.29
N ASP A 32 6.51 -3.80 43.02
CA ASP A 32 6.41 -3.80 44.49
C ASP A 32 7.38 -4.76 45.19
N GLY A 33 8.24 -5.50 44.47
CA GLY A 33 9.17 -6.46 45.04
C GLY A 33 8.48 -7.64 45.73
N ALA A 34 7.25 -7.94 45.30
CA ALA A 34 6.37 -8.95 45.87
C ALA A 34 6.19 -10.16 44.95
N ALA A 35 6.77 -10.14 43.74
CA ALA A 35 6.77 -11.30 42.85
C ALA A 35 7.50 -12.47 43.51
N SER A 36 6.82 -13.61 43.63
CA SER A 36 7.48 -14.87 43.97
C SER A 36 7.99 -15.52 42.68
N GLU A 37 8.90 -16.51 42.76
CA GLU A 37 9.32 -17.31 41.59
C GLU A 37 8.14 -18.00 40.86
N THR A 38 6.93 -17.91 41.44
CA THR A 38 5.73 -18.61 41.00
C THR A 38 4.50 -17.73 40.77
N GLU A 39 4.57 -16.41 41.02
CA GLU A 39 3.36 -15.56 40.98
C GLU A 39 3.70 -14.09 40.70
N LEU A 40 2.97 -13.47 39.76
CA LEU A 40 3.12 -12.07 39.31
C LEU A 40 1.75 -11.39 39.26
N ALA A 41 1.60 -10.21 39.87
CA ALA A 41 0.32 -9.50 39.91
C ALA A 41 0.43 -8.10 39.28
N VAL A 42 -0.49 -7.79 38.36
CA VAL A 42 -0.67 -6.44 37.80
C VAL A 42 -1.98 -5.88 38.33
N ILE A 43 -1.91 -4.77 39.06
CA ILE A 43 -3.08 -4.16 39.72
C ILE A 43 -3.26 -2.74 39.20
N TRP A 44 -4.46 -2.42 38.71
CA TRP A 44 -4.83 -1.08 38.26
C TRP A 44 -6.20 -0.66 38.79
N ALA A 45 -6.26 0.50 39.43
CA ALA A 45 -7.50 1.09 39.97
C ALA A 45 -8.36 0.17 40.86
N GLY A 46 -7.74 -0.81 41.54
CA GLY A 46 -8.40 -1.78 42.41
C GLY A 46 -8.62 -3.15 41.78
N TRP A 47 -8.67 -3.23 40.45
CA TRP A 47 -8.79 -4.48 39.68
C TRP A 47 -7.39 -5.05 39.42
N GLY A 48 -7.29 -6.37 39.22
CA GLY A 48 -5.99 -6.97 38.95
C GLY A 48 -6.03 -8.28 38.19
N ILE A 49 -4.87 -8.66 37.65
CA ILE A 49 -4.62 -9.97 37.05
C ILE A 49 -3.41 -10.56 37.75
N THR A 50 -3.56 -11.78 38.25
CA THR A 50 -2.51 -12.58 38.86
C THR A 50 -2.14 -13.71 37.91
N TYR A 51 -0.87 -13.79 37.55
CA TYR A 51 -0.30 -14.86 36.78
C TYR A 51 0.44 -15.81 37.71
N THR A 52 0.12 -17.10 37.65
CA THR A 52 0.86 -18.16 38.35
C THR A 52 1.76 -18.89 37.37
N GLY A 53 2.91 -19.35 37.82
CA GLY A 53 3.89 -20.00 36.95
C GLY A 53 5.13 -20.51 37.67
N SER A 54 6.23 -20.68 36.93
CA SER A 54 7.53 -21.03 37.49
C SER A 54 8.67 -20.56 36.60
N GLY A 55 9.85 -20.33 37.19
CA GLY A 55 11.07 -20.02 36.43
C GLY A 55 11.11 -18.62 35.82
N PHE A 56 10.34 -17.68 36.37
CA PHE A 56 10.31 -16.31 35.92
C PHE A 56 11.66 -15.60 36.05
N THR A 57 12.16 -15.03 34.96
CA THR A 57 13.34 -14.16 34.93
C THR A 57 12.96 -12.76 34.53
N TYR A 58 13.71 -11.77 35.02
CA TYR A 58 13.45 -10.36 34.79
C TYR A 58 14.73 -9.67 34.30
N ASP A 59 14.60 -8.65 33.47
CA ASP A 59 15.72 -7.79 33.08
C ASP A 59 16.14 -6.81 34.20
N GLU A 60 17.13 -5.96 33.92
CA GLU A 60 17.67 -5.01 34.91
C GLU A 60 16.67 -3.90 35.28
N GLU A 61 15.67 -3.66 34.43
CA GLU A 61 14.61 -2.67 34.58
C GLU A 61 13.35 -3.23 35.31
N GLY A 62 13.32 -4.55 35.50
CA GLY A 62 12.30 -5.30 36.25
C GLY A 62 11.19 -5.88 35.38
N TYR A 63 11.40 -5.98 34.06
CA TYR A 63 10.46 -6.55 33.11
C TYR A 63 10.64 -8.06 33.01
N LEU A 64 9.52 -8.79 32.99
CA LEU A 64 9.54 -10.24 32.80
C LEU A 64 10.11 -10.57 31.41
N THR A 65 11.07 -11.49 31.34
CA THR A 65 11.80 -11.84 30.11
C THR A 65 11.73 -13.32 29.75
N ALA A 66 11.54 -14.22 30.72
CA ALA A 66 11.37 -15.64 30.47
C ALA A 66 10.67 -16.33 31.66
N GLY A 67 10.29 -17.60 31.47
CA GLY A 67 9.65 -18.47 32.46
C GLY A 67 8.45 -19.21 31.88
N THR A 68 7.72 -19.94 32.72
CA THR A 68 6.53 -20.70 32.31
C THR A 68 5.31 -20.25 33.10
N MET A 69 4.24 -19.83 32.44
CA MET A 69 2.97 -19.43 33.05
C MET A 69 2.03 -20.63 33.08
N THR A 70 1.45 -20.91 34.25
CA THR A 70 0.59 -22.07 34.53
C THR A 70 -0.85 -21.73 34.88
N GLY A 71 -1.15 -20.45 35.10
CA GLY A 71 -2.52 -20.01 35.32
C GLY A 71 -2.66 -18.50 35.39
N ILE A 72 -3.89 -18.03 35.23
CA ILE A 72 -4.28 -16.61 35.23
C ILE A 72 -5.52 -16.46 36.11
N GLU A 73 -5.49 -15.56 37.08
CA GLU A 73 -6.61 -15.24 37.95
C GLU A 73 -6.92 -13.75 37.82
N ILE A 74 -8.18 -13.41 37.53
CA ILE A 74 -8.64 -12.02 37.44
C ILE A 74 -9.37 -11.70 38.73
N ILE A 75 -9.00 -10.60 39.37
CA ILE A 75 -9.58 -10.13 40.63
C ILE A 75 -10.30 -8.80 40.45
N ASP A 76 -11.42 -8.62 41.16
CA ASP A 76 -12.21 -7.38 41.16
C ASP A 76 -11.59 -6.27 42.02
N GLU A 77 -12.27 -5.11 42.07
CA GLU A 77 -11.90 -3.95 42.90
C GLU A 77 -11.78 -4.22 44.42
N LEU A 78 -12.29 -5.35 44.90
CA LEU A 78 -12.25 -5.79 46.28
C LEU A 78 -11.20 -6.90 46.51
N GLY A 79 -10.52 -7.35 45.45
CA GLY A 79 -9.54 -8.44 45.47
C GLY A 79 -10.17 -9.83 45.51
N GLU A 80 -11.44 -9.97 45.15
CA GLU A 80 -12.11 -11.26 45.04
C GLU A 80 -11.96 -11.82 43.62
N PRO A 81 -11.71 -13.13 43.44
CA PRO A 81 -11.53 -13.73 42.13
C PRO A 81 -12.83 -13.75 41.33
N LEU A 82 -12.76 -13.23 40.11
CA LEU A 82 -13.85 -13.19 39.13
C LEU A 82 -13.74 -14.35 38.14
N ALA A 83 -12.52 -14.71 37.75
CA ALA A 83 -12.23 -15.80 36.84
C ALA A 83 -10.86 -16.40 37.16
N GLU A 84 -10.74 -17.72 37.04
CA GLU A 84 -9.50 -18.47 37.22
C GLU A 84 -9.33 -19.39 36.03
N ILE A 85 -8.17 -19.31 35.38
CA ILE A 85 -7.73 -20.20 34.31
C ILE A 85 -6.53 -20.97 34.84
N GLY A 86 -6.67 -22.29 34.98
CA GLY A 86 -5.61 -23.19 35.46
C GLY A 86 -5.17 -24.17 34.38
N ASP A 87 -4.08 -24.90 34.66
CA ASP A 87 -3.51 -25.95 33.82
C ASP A 87 -3.08 -25.48 32.41
N ILE A 88 -2.59 -24.24 32.31
CA ILE A 88 -1.93 -23.72 31.09
C ILE A 88 -0.43 -24.04 31.16
N ALA A 89 0.28 -24.09 30.04
CA ALA A 89 1.74 -24.13 30.02
C ALA A 89 2.25 -23.22 28.89
N TRP A 90 2.44 -21.94 29.19
CA TRP A 90 2.94 -20.94 28.22
C TRP A 90 4.36 -20.53 28.54
N GLY A 91 5.20 -20.41 27.51
CA GLY A 91 6.45 -19.66 27.62
C GLY A 91 6.14 -18.17 27.78
N VAL A 92 6.84 -17.51 28.69
CA VAL A 92 6.75 -16.04 28.85
C VAL A 92 7.12 -15.30 27.56
N THR A 93 8.06 -15.85 26.78
CA THR A 93 8.47 -15.27 25.50
C THR A 93 7.30 -15.26 24.50
N ASP A 94 6.60 -16.39 24.40
CA ASP A 94 5.45 -16.56 23.49
C ASP A 94 4.29 -15.65 23.92
N PHE A 95 4.08 -15.52 25.23
CA PHE A 95 3.09 -14.58 25.80
C PHE A 95 3.42 -13.10 25.48
N LEU A 96 4.70 -12.71 25.53
CA LEU A 96 5.12 -11.35 25.21
C LEU A 96 5.06 -11.07 23.70
N TYR A 97 5.35 -12.07 22.86
CA TYR A 97 5.21 -11.98 21.40
C TYR A 97 3.73 -11.83 20.98
N ALA A 98 2.84 -12.62 21.58
CA ALA A 98 1.40 -12.50 21.42
C ALA A 98 0.88 -11.09 21.75
N GLN A 99 1.47 -10.46 22.76
CA GLN A 99 1.13 -9.11 23.17
C GLN A 99 1.56 -8.06 22.14
N SER A 100 2.69 -8.26 21.46
CA SER A 100 3.20 -7.32 20.44
C SER A 100 2.43 -7.31 19.13
N LEU A 101 1.66 -8.36 18.84
CA LEU A 101 0.82 -8.47 17.64
C LEU A 101 -0.55 -7.79 17.79
N ALA A 102 -0.90 -7.28 18.98
CA ALA A 102 -2.14 -6.55 19.19
C ALA A 102 -1.99 -5.07 18.79
N GLU A 103 -2.56 -4.68 17.65
CA GLU A 103 -2.30 -3.37 17.02
C GLU A 103 -3.03 -2.16 17.65
N GLU A 104 -3.91 -2.32 18.65
CA GLU A 104 -4.65 -1.20 19.26
C GLU A 104 -4.49 -1.11 20.80
N PRO A 105 -4.26 0.09 21.37
CA PRO A 105 -4.09 0.27 22.81
C PRO A 105 -5.41 0.11 23.59
N PHE A 106 -5.38 -0.64 24.70
CA PHE A 106 -6.48 -0.71 25.67
C PHE A 106 -6.81 0.71 26.20
N THR A 107 -7.97 1.25 25.81
CA THR A 107 -8.44 2.55 26.32
C THR A 107 -9.47 2.40 27.43
N TYR A 108 -9.67 3.49 28.17
CA TYR A 108 -10.37 3.59 29.46
C TYR A 108 -11.82 3.04 29.43
N GLY A 109 -11.99 1.75 29.72
CA GLY A 109 -13.31 1.09 29.81
C GLY A 109 -13.30 -0.45 29.92
N ASP A 110 -12.20 -1.11 29.57
CA ASP A 110 -12.21 -2.54 29.20
C ASP A 110 -12.12 -3.58 30.32
N PHE A 111 -11.78 -3.24 31.56
CA PHE A 111 -11.65 -4.28 32.61
C PHE A 111 -12.98 -4.96 32.98
N ALA A 112 -14.10 -4.24 32.88
CA ALA A 112 -15.43 -4.82 33.12
C ALA A 112 -15.90 -5.69 31.93
N GLY A 113 -15.53 -5.34 30.69
CA GLY A 113 -15.79 -6.16 29.50
C GLY A 113 -14.94 -7.42 29.47
N PHE A 114 -13.69 -7.33 29.91
CA PHE A 114 -12.76 -8.45 30.06
C PHE A 114 -13.29 -9.48 31.08
N ALA A 115 -13.87 -9.06 32.21
CA ALA A 115 -14.48 -9.96 33.20
C ALA A 115 -15.79 -10.63 32.71
N ASP A 116 -16.63 -9.92 31.95
CA ASP A 116 -17.83 -10.50 31.32
C ASP A 116 -17.47 -11.51 30.22
N LEU A 117 -16.30 -11.35 29.57
CA LEU A 117 -15.75 -12.28 28.58
C LEU A 117 -15.55 -13.68 29.18
N PHE A 118 -15.05 -13.79 30.43
CA PHE A 118 -14.79 -15.07 31.12
C PHE A 118 -16.04 -15.74 31.73
N GLY A 119 -17.23 -15.15 31.58
CA GLY A 119 -18.48 -15.63 32.16
C GLY A 119 -19.21 -16.73 31.35
N THR A 120 -19.23 -17.96 31.87
CA THR A 120 -20.14 -19.09 31.50
C THR A 120 -20.11 -19.64 30.07
N ARG A 121 -19.25 -19.16 29.17
CA ARG A 121 -19.24 -19.56 27.73
C ARG A 121 -18.01 -20.32 27.25
N TRP A 122 -17.17 -20.80 28.17
CA TRP A 122 -15.94 -21.50 27.81
C TRP A 122 -16.01 -22.97 28.26
N THR A 123 -15.63 -23.88 27.36
CA THR A 123 -15.36 -25.29 27.70
C THR A 123 -13.92 -25.60 27.32
N VAL A 124 -13.13 -26.02 28.32
CA VAL A 124 -11.77 -26.53 28.11
C VAL A 124 -11.87 -28.02 27.77
N ASP A 125 -11.40 -28.43 26.60
CA ASP A 125 -11.06 -29.84 26.36
C ASP A 125 -9.61 -30.07 26.80
N ALA A 126 -9.47 -30.62 28.00
CA ALA A 126 -8.17 -30.93 28.62
C ALA A 126 -7.38 -32.04 27.90
N THR A 127 -7.84 -32.52 26.73
CA THR A 127 -7.07 -33.44 25.88
C THR A 127 -6.38 -32.78 24.69
N GLN A 128 -6.72 -31.52 24.35
CA GLN A 128 -6.24 -30.84 23.14
C GLN A 128 -5.55 -29.49 23.37
N SER A 129 -5.38 -29.04 24.61
CA SER A 129 -4.72 -27.76 24.93
C SER A 129 -5.28 -26.54 24.17
N ALA A 130 -6.57 -26.55 23.82
CA ALA A 130 -7.22 -25.50 23.04
C ALA A 130 -8.30 -24.77 23.87
N PHE A 131 -8.42 -23.46 23.62
CA PHE A 131 -9.51 -22.62 24.11
C PHE A 131 -10.54 -22.46 22.99
N VAL A 132 -11.84 -22.56 23.28
CA VAL A 132 -12.92 -22.36 22.28
C VAL A 132 -13.85 -21.25 22.77
N MET A 133 -14.07 -20.22 21.95
CA MET A 133 -15.12 -19.21 22.18
C MET A 133 -16.30 -19.49 21.25
N ASP A 134 -17.52 -19.56 21.80
CA ASP A 134 -18.76 -19.65 21.02
C ASP A 134 -19.54 -18.33 21.12
N SER A 135 -19.73 -17.66 19.98
CA SER A 135 -20.60 -16.50 19.73
C SER A 135 -20.24 -15.17 20.43
N TYR A 136 -19.60 -14.25 19.69
CA TYR A 136 -19.56 -12.83 20.01
C TYR A 136 -20.04 -11.97 18.83
N THR A 137 -20.90 -10.98 19.08
CA THR A 137 -21.46 -10.07 18.06
C THR A 137 -21.03 -8.62 18.31
N GLY A 138 -19.79 -8.41 18.74
CA GLY A 138 -19.22 -7.09 19.01
C GLY A 138 -17.88 -6.88 18.32
N PRO A 139 -17.39 -5.64 18.23
CA PRO A 139 -16.29 -5.23 17.35
C PRO A 139 -14.89 -5.52 17.92
N PHE A 140 -14.74 -6.55 18.75
CA PHE A 140 -13.48 -6.85 19.44
C PHE A 140 -12.98 -8.25 19.09
N TRP A 141 -11.77 -8.29 18.56
CA TRP A 141 -11.04 -9.47 18.08
C TRP A 141 -10.35 -10.17 19.26
N PHE A 142 -10.35 -11.50 19.31
CA PHE A 142 -9.65 -12.26 20.35
C PHE A 142 -8.87 -13.42 19.75
N VAL A 143 -7.60 -13.54 20.15
CA VAL A 143 -6.62 -14.53 19.67
C VAL A 143 -6.71 -15.82 20.49
N LEU A 144 -6.94 -16.94 19.83
CA LEU A 144 -6.77 -18.29 20.37
C LEU A 144 -5.38 -18.79 19.98
N MET A 145 -4.57 -19.29 20.93
CA MET A 145 -3.25 -19.87 20.67
C MET A 145 -3.17 -21.31 21.14
N GLY A 146 -2.95 -22.23 20.20
CA GLY A 146 -2.55 -23.62 20.49
C GLY A 146 -1.05 -23.69 20.78
N ASN A 147 -0.65 -24.54 21.73
CA ASN A 147 0.77 -24.77 22.09
C ASN A 147 1.10 -26.27 21.97
N ALA A 148 0.51 -26.93 20.96
CA ALA A 148 0.59 -28.37 20.78
C ALA A 148 1.64 -28.74 19.73
N THR A 149 2.84 -29.12 20.16
CA THR A 149 3.98 -29.48 19.27
C THR A 149 3.76 -30.67 18.32
N ASP A 150 2.58 -31.31 18.35
CA ASP A 150 2.23 -32.52 17.57
C ASP A 150 0.98 -32.27 16.69
N GLY A 151 0.56 -31.02 16.51
CA GLY A 151 -0.68 -30.64 15.79
C GLY A 151 -1.96 -30.82 16.63
N PHE A 152 -2.99 -30.01 16.37
CA PHE A 152 -4.32 -30.06 16.98
C PHE A 152 -5.43 -29.85 15.95
N THR A 153 -6.64 -30.31 16.27
CA THR A 153 -7.84 -30.06 15.46
C THR A 153 -8.75 -29.12 16.22
N LEU A 154 -9.19 -28.04 15.58
CA LEU A 154 -10.14 -27.09 16.12
C LEU A 154 -11.31 -26.89 15.16
N THR A 155 -12.50 -26.81 15.72
CA THR A 155 -13.72 -26.50 14.97
C THR A 155 -14.37 -25.26 15.57
N GLY A 156 -14.56 -24.25 14.73
CA GLY A 156 -15.12 -22.94 15.00
C GLY A 156 -16.59 -23.02 15.39
N SER A 157 -17.09 -21.89 15.87
CA SER A 157 -18.46 -21.78 16.35
C SER A 157 -19.43 -21.45 15.21
N ALA A 158 -20.72 -21.27 15.51
CA ALA A 158 -21.68 -20.85 14.49
C ALA A 158 -21.60 -19.34 14.14
N GLY A 159 -20.64 -18.61 14.72
CA GLY A 159 -20.33 -17.22 14.36
C GLY A 159 -18.81 -17.03 14.23
N GLY A 160 -18.42 -15.88 13.69
CA GLY A 160 -17.03 -15.58 13.33
C GLY A 160 -16.00 -15.89 14.41
N SER A 161 -14.95 -16.57 14.00
CA SER A 161 -13.90 -17.21 14.78
C SER A 161 -12.56 -16.65 14.33
N PHE A 162 -11.70 -16.23 15.27
CA PHE A 162 -10.33 -15.88 14.95
C PHE A 162 -9.37 -16.85 15.66
N VAL A 163 -8.54 -17.58 14.91
CA VAL A 163 -7.65 -18.62 15.45
C VAL A 163 -6.24 -18.46 14.91
N VAL A 164 -5.27 -18.52 15.83
CA VAL A 164 -3.84 -18.59 15.49
C VAL A 164 -3.32 -19.90 16.05
N ALA A 165 -3.00 -20.83 15.15
CA ALA A 165 -2.41 -22.11 15.49
C ALA A 165 -0.92 -21.97 15.83
N GLY A 166 -0.37 -23.04 16.39
CA GLY A 166 0.97 -23.03 16.95
C GLY A 166 1.91 -23.85 16.08
N PRO A 167 3.05 -24.33 16.60
CA PRO A 167 3.88 -25.27 15.85
C PRO A 167 3.28 -26.68 15.76
N GLY A 168 3.28 -27.28 14.58
CA GLY A 168 2.84 -28.64 14.23
C GLY A 168 1.65 -28.64 13.27
N ASP A 169 1.48 -29.73 12.50
CA ASP A 169 0.40 -29.89 11.50
C ASP A 169 -1.02 -29.78 12.12
N ASP A 170 -1.64 -28.62 11.99
CA ASP A 170 -2.91 -28.23 12.59
C ASP A 170 -4.09 -28.36 11.60
N LEU A 171 -5.28 -28.68 12.11
CA LEU A 171 -6.53 -28.69 11.35
C LEU A 171 -7.51 -27.67 11.93
N LEU A 172 -7.70 -26.55 11.25
CA LEU A 172 -8.62 -25.49 11.62
C LEU A 172 -9.87 -25.57 10.74
N ILE A 173 -11.05 -25.56 11.34
CA ILE A 173 -12.33 -25.61 10.61
C ILE A 173 -13.20 -24.48 11.14
N GLY A 174 -13.75 -23.66 10.26
CA GLY A 174 -14.59 -22.51 10.53
C GLY A 174 -16.07 -22.80 10.67
N GLY A 175 -16.83 -21.72 10.56
CA GLY A 175 -18.27 -21.64 10.75
C GLY A 175 -18.99 -21.14 9.50
N PRO A 176 -20.23 -20.66 9.63
CA PRO A 176 -21.00 -20.10 8.52
C PRO A 176 -20.96 -18.55 8.43
N GLU A 177 -20.06 -17.91 9.18
CA GLU A 177 -19.87 -16.45 9.22
C GLU A 177 -18.36 -16.18 9.11
N ALA A 178 -17.98 -14.96 8.68
CA ALA A 178 -16.59 -14.55 8.49
C ALA A 178 -15.64 -14.92 9.65
N ASP A 179 -14.63 -15.71 9.35
CA ASP A 179 -13.59 -16.22 10.24
C ASP A 179 -12.21 -15.63 9.85
N GLY A 180 -11.24 -15.73 10.75
CA GLY A 180 -9.85 -15.35 10.50
C GLY A 180 -8.89 -16.40 11.06
N PHE A 181 -8.06 -17.01 10.23
CA PHE A 181 -7.23 -18.14 10.60
C PHE A 181 -5.76 -17.93 10.24
N HIS A 182 -4.87 -18.37 11.12
CA HIS A 182 -3.43 -18.45 10.87
C HIS A 182 -2.93 -19.82 11.32
N GLY A 183 -2.31 -20.60 10.44
CA GLY A 183 -1.82 -21.96 10.73
C GLY A 183 -0.57 -21.98 11.62
N GLY A 184 0.41 -21.11 11.34
CA GLY A 184 1.62 -21.02 12.18
C GLY A 184 2.78 -21.80 11.56
N GLU A 185 3.45 -22.68 12.32
CA GLU A 185 4.52 -23.53 11.74
C GLU A 185 3.97 -24.95 11.57
N GLY A 186 4.18 -25.63 10.44
CA GLY A 186 3.68 -26.99 10.22
C GLY A 186 2.95 -27.12 8.89
N ASN A 187 2.55 -28.33 8.53
CA ASN A 187 1.73 -28.52 7.33
C ASN A 187 0.25 -28.51 7.73
N ASP A 188 -0.36 -27.34 7.66
CA ASP A 188 -1.67 -27.08 8.21
C ASP A 188 -2.79 -27.30 7.20
N THR A 189 -4.00 -27.51 7.70
CA THR A 189 -5.21 -27.55 6.88
C THR A 189 -6.24 -26.63 7.50
N ILE A 190 -6.70 -25.65 6.74
CA ILE A 190 -7.66 -24.66 7.20
C ILE A 190 -8.88 -24.68 6.28
N GLU A 191 -10.07 -24.85 6.87
CA GLU A 191 -11.36 -24.86 6.16
C GLU A 191 -12.23 -23.69 6.67
N GLY A 192 -12.43 -22.62 5.92
CA GLY A 192 -13.30 -21.48 6.28
C GLY A 192 -14.79 -21.85 6.34
N LEU A 193 -15.23 -22.67 5.38
CA LEU A 193 -16.60 -23.15 5.15
C LEU A 193 -17.53 -22.10 4.58
N GLY A 194 -17.88 -21.05 5.31
CA GLY A 194 -18.69 -19.99 4.72
C GLY A 194 -18.64 -18.72 5.52
N GLY A 195 -18.75 -17.58 4.84
CA GLY A 195 -18.27 -16.32 5.38
C GLY A 195 -17.38 -15.65 4.34
N SER A 196 -16.89 -14.46 4.66
CA SER A 196 -15.77 -13.88 3.92
C SER A 196 -14.59 -13.97 4.86
N ASP A 197 -13.76 -14.97 4.66
CA ASP A 197 -12.76 -15.43 5.60
C ASP A 197 -11.37 -14.88 5.25
N ASP A 198 -10.54 -14.66 6.27
CA ASP A 198 -9.14 -14.22 6.12
C ASP A 198 -8.22 -15.35 6.62
N ILE A 199 -7.60 -16.07 5.70
CA ILE A 199 -6.92 -17.34 5.98
C ILE A 199 -5.44 -17.24 5.60
N SER A 200 -4.54 -17.55 6.54
CA SER A 200 -3.10 -17.58 6.35
C SER A 200 -2.54 -18.94 6.78
N GLY A 201 -1.72 -19.57 5.92
CA GLY A 201 -1.07 -20.85 6.21
C GLY A 201 0.05 -20.72 7.23
N GLY A 202 1.09 -19.96 6.88
CA GLY A 202 2.28 -19.83 7.72
C GLY A 202 3.46 -20.61 7.12
N GLU A 203 4.34 -21.14 7.95
CA GLU A 203 5.48 -21.94 7.48
C GLU A 203 5.07 -23.40 7.26
N GLY A 204 5.33 -23.97 6.08
CA GLY A 204 5.09 -25.40 5.80
C GLY A 204 4.34 -25.60 4.49
N ASP A 205 3.90 -26.83 4.21
CA ASP A 205 3.04 -27.11 3.05
C ASP A 205 1.56 -27.09 3.51
N ASP A 206 0.88 -25.98 3.28
CA ASP A 206 -0.47 -25.75 3.81
C ASP A 206 -1.59 -26.01 2.79
N LEU A 207 -2.78 -26.35 3.30
CA LEU A 207 -4.02 -26.46 2.53
C LEU A 207 -5.06 -25.47 3.06
N LEU A 208 -5.32 -24.42 2.29
CA LEU A 208 -6.27 -23.36 2.64
C LEU A 208 -7.52 -23.49 1.77
N LEU A 209 -8.68 -23.67 2.40
CA LEU A 209 -9.97 -23.78 1.74
C LEU A 209 -10.87 -22.65 2.24
N GLY A 210 -11.24 -21.69 1.38
CA GLY A 210 -12.12 -20.57 1.72
C GLY A 210 -13.55 -21.04 2.00
N GLY A 211 -14.26 -21.47 0.95
CA GLY A 211 -15.61 -22.03 1.07
C GLY A 211 -16.64 -21.18 0.35
N ASP A 212 -17.74 -20.83 1.03
CA ASP A 212 -18.79 -19.96 0.48
C ASP A 212 -18.55 -18.49 0.91
N GLY A 213 -18.32 -17.57 -0.02
CA GLY A 213 -18.23 -16.12 0.21
C GLY A 213 -16.94 -15.55 -0.37
N ASP A 214 -16.68 -14.25 -0.16
CA ASP A 214 -15.52 -13.59 -0.75
C ASP A 214 -14.33 -13.72 0.22
N ASP A 215 -13.40 -14.64 -0.06
CA ASP A 215 -12.33 -15.04 0.86
C ASP A 215 -10.96 -14.45 0.48
N ARG A 216 -10.11 -14.19 1.48
CA ARG A 216 -8.70 -13.82 1.30
C ARG A 216 -7.82 -14.96 1.79
N LEU A 217 -7.00 -15.50 0.89
CA LEU A 217 -6.10 -16.63 1.17
C LEU A 217 -4.66 -16.17 1.02
N GLN A 218 -3.92 -16.15 2.11
CA GLN A 218 -2.57 -15.62 2.19
C GLN A 218 -1.55 -16.74 2.35
N SER A 219 -0.47 -16.66 1.57
CA SER A 219 0.68 -17.53 1.77
C SER A 219 1.38 -17.26 3.10
N GLY A 220 2.16 -18.24 3.55
CA GLY A 220 3.27 -17.95 4.44
C GLY A 220 4.24 -16.91 3.86
N GLN A 221 5.29 -16.59 4.62
CA GLN A 221 6.40 -15.82 4.08
C GLN A 221 7.15 -16.66 3.04
N ILE A 222 6.79 -16.49 1.75
CA ILE A 222 7.44 -17.15 0.62
C ILE A 222 8.89 -16.67 0.56
N LEU A 223 9.82 -17.55 0.13
CA LEU A 223 11.26 -17.30 -0.01
C LEU A 223 12.07 -17.32 1.29
N THR A 224 11.48 -17.76 2.39
CA THR A 224 12.23 -18.14 3.60
C THR A 224 12.65 -19.61 3.52
N GLU A 225 13.70 -20.04 4.25
CA GLU A 225 14.11 -21.47 4.30
C GLU A 225 13.03 -22.40 4.92
N THR A 226 11.90 -21.83 5.33
CA THR A 226 10.75 -22.45 5.98
C THR A 226 9.46 -22.35 5.15
N ALA A 227 9.49 -21.69 3.99
CA ALA A 227 8.39 -21.71 3.04
C ALA A 227 8.20 -23.12 2.45
N GLY A 228 6.95 -23.57 2.35
CA GLY A 228 6.59 -24.84 1.72
C GLY A 228 5.71 -24.64 0.49
N SER A 229 5.16 -25.74 -0.02
CA SER A 229 4.29 -25.76 -1.19
C SER A 229 2.83 -25.73 -0.78
N ASP A 230 2.20 -24.56 -0.90
CA ASP A 230 0.84 -24.34 -0.43
C ASP A 230 -0.22 -24.62 -1.49
N THR A 231 -1.45 -24.88 -1.06
CA THR A 231 -2.63 -25.04 -1.92
C THR A 231 -3.77 -24.16 -1.44
N PHE A 232 -4.23 -23.25 -2.27
CA PHE A 232 -5.38 -22.39 -2.03
C PHE A 232 -6.56 -22.83 -2.89
N ASP A 233 -7.73 -22.95 -2.27
CA ASP A 233 -9.01 -23.22 -2.93
C ASP A 233 -10.02 -22.19 -2.41
N GLY A 234 -10.27 -21.13 -3.19
CA GLY A 234 -11.15 -20.03 -2.77
C GLY A 234 -12.59 -20.52 -2.57
N GLY A 235 -13.19 -21.05 -3.62
CA GLY A 235 -14.46 -21.77 -3.54
C GLY A 235 -15.58 -21.06 -4.30
N ASP A 236 -16.70 -20.81 -3.64
CA ASP A 236 -17.86 -20.11 -4.19
C ASP A 236 -17.79 -18.62 -3.77
N GLY A 237 -17.26 -17.75 -4.61
CA GLY A 237 -17.08 -16.35 -4.20
C GLY A 237 -16.41 -15.47 -5.24
N TYR A 238 -15.97 -14.30 -4.79
CA TYR A 238 -14.84 -13.61 -5.39
C TYR A 238 -13.67 -13.72 -4.41
N ASP A 239 -12.67 -14.52 -4.77
CA ASP A 239 -11.61 -14.92 -3.86
C ASP A 239 -10.26 -14.33 -4.28
N GLU A 240 -9.49 -13.87 -3.30
CA GLU A 240 -8.22 -13.19 -3.48
C GLU A 240 -7.09 -14.02 -2.87
N ALA A 241 -6.09 -14.36 -3.68
CA ALA A 241 -4.85 -14.97 -3.21
C ALA A 241 -3.79 -13.88 -2.99
N GLU A 242 -3.38 -13.69 -1.74
CA GLU A 242 -2.29 -12.79 -1.40
C GLU A 242 -0.96 -13.54 -1.29
N ILE A 243 -0.01 -13.15 -2.13
CA ILE A 243 1.30 -13.76 -2.26
C ILE A 243 2.32 -12.84 -1.59
N LEU A 244 2.76 -13.21 -0.38
CA LEU A 244 3.72 -12.42 0.39
C LEU A 244 5.16 -12.69 -0.05
N LEU A 245 5.82 -11.67 -0.60
CA LEU A 245 7.20 -11.73 -1.06
C LEU A 245 8.11 -10.99 -0.07
N TYR A 246 8.84 -11.75 0.76
CA TYR A 246 9.68 -11.19 1.83
C TYR A 246 11.14 -11.63 1.64
N ASP A 247 12.06 -10.71 1.30
CA ASP A 247 13.46 -10.65 1.81
C ASP A 247 14.31 -9.61 1.05
N GLU A 248 14.96 -8.71 1.78
CA GLU A 248 16.07 -7.83 1.35
C GLU A 248 17.27 -8.55 0.68
N ASN A 249 17.31 -9.90 0.67
CA ASN A 249 18.38 -10.74 0.11
C ASN A 249 17.93 -11.79 -0.92
N TYR A 250 16.64 -11.94 -1.23
CA TYR A 250 16.12 -12.87 -2.25
C TYR A 250 15.31 -12.20 -3.38
N ASN A 251 15.57 -10.91 -3.63
CA ASN A 251 14.93 -10.03 -4.64
C ASN A 251 15.06 -10.45 -6.14
N ASN A 252 15.32 -11.72 -6.48
CA ASN A 252 15.75 -12.11 -7.83
C ASN A 252 15.24 -13.48 -8.30
N GLN A 253 14.05 -13.91 -7.89
CA GLN A 253 13.47 -15.17 -8.33
C GLN A 253 12.30 -14.94 -9.28
N ALA A 254 12.33 -15.60 -10.45
CA ALA A 254 11.28 -15.51 -11.45
C ALA A 254 9.99 -16.15 -10.91
N PHE A 255 8.87 -15.46 -11.12
CA PHE A 255 7.53 -16.02 -11.00
C PHE A 255 7.23 -16.79 -12.28
N LEU A 256 6.83 -18.04 -12.15
CA LEU A 256 6.38 -18.84 -13.28
C LEU A 256 4.98 -19.34 -12.97
N PHE A 257 4.01 -18.92 -13.77
CA PHE A 257 2.70 -19.54 -13.74
C PHE A 257 2.66 -20.71 -14.72
N THR A 258 2.16 -21.86 -14.26
CA THR A 258 1.86 -23.02 -15.09
C THR A 258 0.48 -23.57 -14.77
N MET A 259 -0.11 -24.34 -15.69
CA MET A 259 -1.36 -25.05 -15.41
C MET A 259 -1.12 -26.52 -15.11
N SER A 260 -1.78 -27.02 -14.07
CA SER A 260 -1.88 -28.46 -13.77
C SER A 260 -3.34 -28.88 -13.71
N GLY A 261 -3.93 -29.17 -14.88
CA GLY A 261 -5.37 -29.46 -14.97
C GLY A 261 -6.17 -28.17 -15.04
N ASP A 262 -7.05 -27.95 -14.06
CA ASP A 262 -7.83 -26.72 -13.90
C ASP A 262 -7.21 -25.77 -12.84
N ASP A 263 -6.08 -26.18 -12.24
CA ASP A 263 -5.39 -25.43 -11.19
C ASP A 263 -4.24 -24.62 -11.79
N ILE A 264 -4.06 -23.37 -11.32
CA ILE A 264 -2.90 -22.53 -11.59
C ILE A 264 -1.81 -22.91 -10.59
N ILE A 265 -0.57 -23.05 -11.05
CA ILE A 265 0.61 -23.29 -10.23
C ILE A 265 1.51 -22.08 -10.38
N LEU A 266 1.66 -21.31 -9.32
CA LEU A 266 2.63 -20.24 -9.20
C LEU A 266 3.92 -20.81 -8.61
N THR A 267 4.98 -20.86 -9.39
CA THR A 267 6.31 -21.24 -8.91
C THR A 267 7.12 -19.98 -8.60
N VAL A 268 7.65 -19.88 -7.39
CA VAL A 268 8.57 -18.82 -6.97
C VAL A 268 9.83 -19.50 -6.44
N GLY A 269 10.90 -19.49 -7.23
CA GLY A 269 12.15 -20.16 -6.81
C GLY A 269 12.09 -21.68 -6.78
N SER A 270 12.14 -22.23 -5.56
CA SER A 270 11.95 -23.66 -5.28
C SER A 270 10.55 -24.01 -4.79
N ASP A 271 9.72 -23.01 -4.52
CA ASP A 271 8.45 -23.16 -3.84
C ASP A 271 7.31 -23.03 -4.86
N GLU A 272 6.20 -23.74 -4.63
CA GLU A 272 5.06 -23.81 -5.54
C GLU A 272 3.76 -23.55 -4.77
N ILE A 273 2.95 -22.62 -5.25
CA ILE A 273 1.60 -22.37 -4.75
C ILE A 273 0.60 -22.84 -5.80
N THR A 274 -0.28 -23.74 -5.40
CA THR A 274 -1.40 -24.20 -6.24
C THR A 274 -2.63 -23.36 -5.93
N LEU A 275 -3.17 -22.68 -6.93
CA LEU A 275 -4.35 -21.84 -6.85
C LEU A 275 -5.52 -22.51 -7.58
N ARG A 276 -6.65 -22.64 -6.91
CA ARG A 276 -7.92 -23.15 -7.47
C ARG A 276 -9.06 -22.23 -7.05
N ASN A 277 -9.99 -21.95 -7.97
CA ASN A 277 -11.16 -21.09 -7.71
C ASN A 277 -10.74 -19.77 -7.05
N ILE A 278 -9.79 -19.07 -7.68
CA ILE A 278 -9.28 -17.76 -7.25
C ILE A 278 -9.59 -16.78 -8.38
N GLU A 279 -10.07 -15.58 -8.04
CA GLU A 279 -10.45 -14.53 -8.99
C GLU A 279 -9.41 -13.40 -9.09
N ALA A 280 -8.62 -13.17 -8.03
CA ALA A 280 -7.54 -12.18 -8.02
C ALA A 280 -6.29 -12.70 -7.31
N ILE A 281 -5.12 -12.25 -7.79
CA ILE A 281 -3.82 -12.52 -7.17
C ILE A 281 -3.19 -11.17 -6.82
N ASP A 282 -2.91 -10.95 -5.55
CA ASP A 282 -2.24 -9.77 -5.05
C ASP A 282 -0.78 -10.07 -4.68
N PHE A 283 0.16 -9.37 -5.31
CA PHE A 283 1.59 -9.53 -5.04
C PHE A 283 2.06 -8.43 -4.09
N ASN A 284 2.10 -8.78 -2.80
CA ASN A 284 2.49 -7.85 -1.75
C ASN A 284 3.97 -8.05 -1.39
N THR A 285 4.81 -7.08 -1.75
CA THR A 285 6.22 -7.05 -1.35
C THR A 285 6.35 -6.26 -0.04
N SER A 286 7.26 -6.65 0.85
CA SER A 286 7.45 -5.94 2.13
C SER A 286 8.14 -4.56 2.01
N GLY A 287 8.27 -4.02 0.79
CA GLY A 287 8.69 -2.66 0.47
C GLY A 287 7.53 -1.91 -0.20
N ASN A 288 7.65 -0.60 -0.45
CA ASN A 288 6.60 0.16 -1.16
C ASN A 288 6.46 -0.23 -2.66
N ASP A 289 6.98 -1.39 -3.06
CA ASP A 289 7.13 -1.87 -4.42
C ASP A 289 6.08 -2.97 -4.69
N ALA A 290 4.79 -2.64 -4.55
CA ALA A 290 3.72 -3.58 -4.90
C ALA A 290 3.73 -3.77 -6.42
N ILE A 291 3.81 -5.02 -6.89
CA ILE A 291 3.73 -5.37 -8.32
C ILE A 291 2.30 -5.16 -8.86
N GLY A 292 1.35 -4.85 -7.97
CA GLY A 292 -0.07 -4.64 -8.28
C GLY A 292 -0.91 -5.90 -8.07
N THR A 293 -2.23 -5.72 -8.15
CA THR A 293 -3.21 -6.81 -8.08
C THR A 293 -3.60 -7.21 -9.49
N PHE A 294 -3.52 -8.49 -9.81
CA PHE A 294 -3.88 -9.05 -11.12
C PHE A 294 -5.19 -9.82 -11.01
N LEU A 295 -6.12 -9.68 -11.96
CA LEU A 295 -7.26 -10.58 -12.02
C LEU A 295 -6.84 -11.90 -12.64
N VAL A 296 -7.27 -13.02 -12.06
CA VAL A 296 -7.05 -14.35 -12.64
C VAL A 296 -7.74 -14.46 -14.01
N SER A 297 -8.81 -13.70 -14.25
CA SER A 297 -9.42 -13.60 -15.57
C SER A 297 -8.49 -13.04 -16.65
N ASP A 298 -7.48 -12.29 -16.24
CA ASP A 298 -6.51 -11.67 -17.13
C ASP A 298 -5.30 -12.61 -17.32
N ILE A 299 -5.15 -13.60 -16.43
CA ILE A 299 -4.19 -14.71 -16.54
C ILE A 299 -4.83 -15.87 -17.31
N VAL A 300 -4.82 -15.81 -18.64
CA VAL A 300 -5.54 -16.79 -19.50
C VAL A 300 -4.63 -17.90 -20.02
N PHE A 301 -4.75 -19.10 -19.46
CA PHE A 301 -4.11 -20.31 -20.00
C PHE A 301 -5.07 -21.09 -20.91
N ASP A 302 -5.12 -20.79 -22.21
CA ASP A 302 -5.91 -21.63 -23.12
C ASP A 302 -5.19 -22.97 -23.41
N VAL A 303 -5.94 -24.06 -23.57
CA VAL A 303 -5.44 -25.42 -23.82
C VAL A 303 -4.83 -25.56 -25.24
N ALA A 304 -4.88 -24.47 -26.02
CA ALA A 304 -4.26 -24.31 -27.33
C ALA A 304 -3.09 -23.31 -27.35
N ALA A 305 -2.72 -22.72 -26.20
CA ALA A 305 -1.65 -21.75 -26.06
C ALA A 305 -0.28 -22.30 -26.48
N VAL A 306 0.47 -21.50 -27.23
CA VAL A 306 1.89 -21.65 -27.48
C VAL A 306 2.62 -21.23 -26.21
N PHE A 307 3.29 -22.19 -25.55
CA PHE A 307 4.25 -21.92 -24.49
C PHE A 307 5.66 -22.14 -25.07
N GLU A 308 6.40 -21.06 -25.32
CA GLU A 308 7.76 -21.14 -25.84
C GLU A 308 8.74 -20.32 -25.01
N LYS A 309 9.85 -20.98 -24.61
CA LYS A 309 11.00 -20.36 -23.96
C LYS A 309 12.19 -20.41 -24.91
N GLY A 310 12.81 -19.26 -25.14
CA GLY A 310 14.03 -19.10 -25.90
C GLY A 310 15.27 -19.61 -25.15
N THR A 311 16.42 -19.18 -25.62
CA THR A 311 17.75 -19.67 -25.24
C THR A 311 18.56 -18.55 -24.59
N GLU A 312 19.89 -18.68 -24.59
CA GLU A 312 20.79 -17.63 -24.08
C GLU A 312 21.29 -16.69 -25.21
N GLY A 313 20.69 -16.73 -26.40
CA GLY A 313 21.02 -15.76 -27.44
C GLY A 313 19.84 -15.48 -28.35
N ASP A 314 19.98 -14.47 -29.19
CA ASP A 314 18.94 -13.87 -30.01
C ASP A 314 17.97 -14.88 -30.67
N ASP A 315 16.74 -14.91 -30.18
CA ASP A 315 15.67 -15.80 -30.58
C ASP A 315 14.51 -15.05 -31.26
N THR A 316 13.62 -15.82 -31.89
CA THR A 316 12.41 -15.32 -32.52
C THR A 316 11.28 -16.27 -32.17
N LEU A 317 10.39 -15.79 -31.31
CA LEU A 317 9.26 -16.51 -30.73
C LEU A 317 7.98 -15.92 -31.33
N LEU A 318 7.11 -16.78 -31.84
CA LEU A 318 5.90 -16.37 -32.56
C LEU A 318 4.72 -17.17 -32.03
N GLY A 319 3.73 -16.47 -31.49
CA GLY A 319 2.43 -17.00 -31.10
C GLY A 319 1.53 -17.33 -32.30
N ASP A 320 0.24 -17.46 -32.03
CA ASP A 320 -0.83 -17.59 -32.99
C ASP A 320 -2.04 -16.68 -32.65
N ALA A 321 -3.27 -17.08 -32.92
CA ALA A 321 -4.44 -16.22 -32.71
C ALA A 321 -5.20 -16.58 -31.42
N ASN A 322 -4.52 -17.28 -30.50
CA ASN A 322 -5.00 -17.62 -29.18
C ASN A 322 -4.04 -17.03 -28.15
N HIS A 323 -4.48 -16.98 -26.90
CA HIS A 323 -3.65 -16.65 -25.73
C HIS A 323 -2.36 -17.46 -25.67
N ASP A 324 -1.21 -16.82 -25.70
CA ASP A 324 0.12 -17.41 -25.75
C ASP A 324 1.02 -16.91 -24.61
N SER A 325 2.07 -17.68 -24.30
CA SER A 325 3.07 -17.31 -23.29
C SER A 325 4.47 -17.53 -23.85
N LEU A 326 5.19 -16.42 -24.06
CA LEU A 326 6.49 -16.38 -24.72
C LEU A 326 7.54 -15.80 -23.78
N GLU A 327 8.68 -16.48 -23.62
CA GLU A 327 9.83 -16.00 -22.83
C GLU A 327 11.09 -16.01 -23.70
N GLY A 328 11.72 -14.85 -23.94
CA GLY A 328 12.94 -14.72 -24.76
C GLY A 328 14.16 -15.36 -24.11
N GLY A 329 14.40 -15.01 -22.84
CA GLY A 329 15.48 -15.58 -22.04
C GLY A 329 16.65 -14.62 -21.94
N ALA A 330 17.75 -14.88 -22.63
CA ALA A 330 18.83 -13.90 -22.74
C ALA A 330 19.24 -13.75 -24.20
N GLY A 331 19.73 -12.59 -24.59
CA GLY A 331 19.96 -12.25 -25.99
C GLY A 331 19.10 -11.07 -26.40
N ASN A 332 19.14 -10.71 -27.68
CA ASN A 332 18.24 -9.71 -28.21
C ASN A 332 17.12 -10.42 -28.96
N ASP A 333 15.99 -10.58 -28.31
CA ASP A 333 14.91 -11.45 -28.72
C ASP A 333 13.78 -10.69 -29.44
N PHE A 334 13.06 -11.41 -30.29
CA PHE A 334 11.83 -10.91 -30.90
C PHE A 334 10.67 -11.82 -30.51
N LEU A 335 9.69 -11.29 -29.80
CA LEU A 335 8.48 -11.98 -29.36
C LEU A 335 7.28 -11.32 -30.03
N SER A 336 6.35 -12.13 -30.55
CA SER A 336 5.09 -11.61 -31.09
C SER A 336 3.94 -12.56 -30.77
N GLY A 337 2.92 -12.04 -30.09
CA GLY A 337 1.71 -12.78 -29.69
C GLY A 337 0.74 -12.99 -30.85
N PHE A 338 0.54 -11.93 -31.64
CA PHE A 338 -0.42 -11.77 -32.74
C PHE A 338 -1.85 -11.52 -32.31
N GLY A 339 -2.50 -12.45 -31.61
CA GLY A 339 -3.79 -12.09 -31.05
C GLY A 339 -4.39 -13.13 -30.15
N GLY A 340 -5.40 -12.72 -29.39
CA GLY A 340 -5.60 -13.27 -28.06
C GLY A 340 -4.82 -12.44 -27.06
N ASN A 341 -5.22 -12.54 -25.79
CA ASN A 341 -4.53 -11.95 -24.64
C ASN A 341 -3.26 -12.77 -24.31
N ASP A 342 -2.11 -12.21 -24.58
CA ASP A 342 -0.81 -12.87 -24.57
C ASP A 342 0.08 -12.39 -23.42
N PHE A 343 0.99 -13.25 -22.93
CA PHE A 343 2.02 -12.89 -21.96
C PHE A 343 3.41 -13.00 -22.61
N LEU A 344 4.11 -11.87 -22.76
CA LEU A 344 5.42 -11.78 -23.40
C LEU A 344 6.46 -11.28 -22.40
N LEU A 345 7.49 -12.09 -22.16
CA LEU A 345 8.63 -11.76 -21.31
C LEU A 345 9.92 -11.71 -22.14
N GLY A 346 10.51 -10.53 -22.33
CA GLY A 346 11.74 -10.34 -23.12
C GLY A 346 12.92 -11.09 -22.51
N GLY A 347 13.28 -10.72 -21.29
CA GLY A 347 14.40 -11.27 -20.54
C GLY A 347 15.63 -10.35 -20.60
N GLN A 348 16.83 -10.94 -20.58
CA GLN A 348 18.06 -10.14 -20.59
C GLN A 348 18.44 -9.74 -22.01
N GLY A 349 18.50 -8.44 -22.28
CA GLY A 349 19.07 -7.89 -23.50
C GLY A 349 18.18 -6.79 -24.04
N SER A 350 18.34 -6.44 -25.31
CA SER A 350 17.46 -5.46 -25.96
C SER A 350 16.53 -6.20 -26.90
N ASP A 351 15.32 -6.35 -26.45
CA ASP A 351 14.26 -7.17 -26.99
C ASP A 351 13.24 -6.33 -27.76
N THR A 352 12.39 -7.02 -28.50
CA THR A 352 11.23 -6.42 -29.16
C THR A 352 10.03 -7.30 -28.92
N LEU A 353 9.02 -6.75 -28.24
CA LEU A 353 7.78 -7.42 -27.87
C LEU A 353 6.63 -6.76 -28.64
N ASP A 354 5.73 -7.57 -29.17
CA ASP A 354 4.58 -7.16 -29.99
C ASP A 354 3.38 -8.02 -29.57
N GLY A 355 2.47 -7.46 -28.76
CA GLY A 355 1.29 -8.16 -28.25
C GLY A 355 0.36 -8.55 -29.39
N GLY A 356 -0.22 -7.54 -30.06
CA GLY A 356 -1.04 -7.72 -31.23
C GLY A 356 -2.50 -7.38 -30.96
N ASP A 357 -3.44 -8.24 -31.36
CA ASP A 357 -4.87 -8.05 -31.09
C ASP A 357 -5.24 -8.75 -29.75
N GLY A 358 -5.48 -8.07 -28.66
CA GLY A 358 -5.78 -8.70 -27.37
C GLY A 358 -5.52 -7.74 -26.23
N ASN A 359 -5.85 -8.16 -25.01
CA ASN A 359 -5.38 -7.46 -23.82
C ASN A 359 -4.12 -8.18 -23.34
N ASP A 360 -2.95 -7.64 -23.67
CA ASP A 360 -1.66 -8.31 -23.56
C ASP A 360 -0.85 -7.80 -22.35
N ILE A 361 0.04 -8.66 -21.85
CA ILE A 361 1.01 -8.32 -20.80
C ILE A 361 2.42 -8.45 -21.39
N LEU A 362 3.12 -7.32 -21.49
CA LEU A 362 4.48 -7.24 -22.03
C LEU A 362 5.43 -6.76 -20.94
N MET A 363 6.49 -7.53 -20.68
CA MET A 363 7.47 -7.21 -19.68
C MET A 363 8.88 -7.40 -20.23
N SER A 364 9.77 -6.42 -20.04
CA SER A 364 11.20 -6.61 -20.32
C SER A 364 11.80 -7.66 -19.39
N ILE A 365 11.34 -7.71 -18.13
CA ILE A 365 12.22 -8.05 -17.03
C ILE A 365 12.80 -9.48 -17.09
N SER A 366 14.12 -9.58 -16.91
CA SER A 366 14.72 -10.72 -16.20
C SER A 366 15.22 -10.23 -14.85
N LEU A 367 14.42 -10.43 -13.78
CA LEU A 367 14.74 -10.09 -12.38
C LEU A 367 16.05 -10.69 -11.82
N SER A 368 16.86 -11.35 -12.64
CA SER A 368 18.08 -12.01 -12.23
C SER A 368 19.31 -11.08 -12.17
N TYR A 369 19.30 -9.90 -12.82
CA TYR A 369 20.48 -9.01 -12.82
C TYR A 369 20.17 -7.53 -13.12
N ALA A 370 19.98 -6.71 -12.08
CA ALA A 370 20.00 -5.24 -12.23
C ALA A 370 21.20 -4.77 -13.08
N GLY A 371 20.91 -3.95 -14.10
CA GLY A 371 21.88 -3.46 -15.08
C GLY A 371 22.33 -4.44 -16.18
N LEU A 372 21.60 -5.52 -16.42
CA LEU A 372 21.71 -6.33 -17.64
C LEU A 372 20.52 -6.19 -18.60
N ASP A 373 19.45 -5.53 -18.18
CA ASP A 373 18.35 -5.19 -19.08
C ASP A 373 18.85 -4.16 -20.11
N GLY A 374 18.30 -4.27 -21.31
CA GLY A 374 18.69 -3.49 -22.46
C GLY A 374 17.70 -2.37 -22.75
N ASP A 375 17.90 -1.69 -23.87
CA ASP A 375 16.90 -0.73 -24.36
C ASP A 375 15.85 -1.50 -25.18
N ASP A 376 14.66 -1.69 -24.63
CA ASP A 376 13.59 -2.51 -25.21
C ASP A 376 12.62 -1.71 -26.08
N VAL A 377 11.85 -2.44 -26.88
CA VAL A 377 10.75 -1.89 -27.68
C VAL A 377 9.52 -2.76 -27.50
N MET A 378 8.43 -2.17 -27.02
CA MET A 378 7.17 -2.86 -26.72
C MET A 378 6.02 -2.19 -27.48
N TYR A 379 5.18 -3.01 -28.10
CA TYR A 379 3.93 -2.61 -28.75
C TYR A 379 2.81 -3.43 -28.13
N GLY A 380 1.85 -2.78 -27.48
CA GLY A 380 0.63 -3.41 -26.97
C GLY A 380 -0.21 -3.89 -28.15
N GLY A 381 -0.75 -2.94 -28.90
CA GLY A 381 -1.44 -3.19 -30.15
C GLY A 381 -2.89 -2.76 -30.07
N ALA A 382 -3.82 -3.71 -30.02
CA ALA A 382 -5.24 -3.39 -29.93
C ALA A 382 -5.89 -4.16 -28.78
N GLY A 383 -6.37 -3.43 -27.79
CA GLY A 383 -6.98 -3.95 -26.57
C GLY A 383 -6.42 -3.20 -25.37
N ASP A 384 -6.89 -3.54 -24.17
CA ASP A 384 -6.39 -2.87 -22.97
C ASP A 384 -5.10 -3.59 -22.51
N ASP A 385 -3.92 -3.03 -22.81
CA ASP A 385 -2.61 -3.68 -22.62
C ASP A 385 -1.87 -3.19 -21.37
N ALA A 386 -0.98 -4.04 -20.83
CA ALA A 386 -0.10 -3.72 -19.71
C ALA A 386 1.38 -3.93 -20.08
N LEU A 387 2.16 -2.86 -20.11
CA LEU A 387 3.56 -2.86 -20.52
C LEU A 387 4.47 -2.38 -19.37
N SER A 388 5.59 -3.07 -19.11
CA SER A 388 6.63 -2.66 -18.15
C SER A 388 8.04 -2.77 -18.75
N GLY A 389 8.73 -1.62 -18.77
CA GLY A 389 10.05 -1.41 -19.38
C GLY A 389 11.23 -1.97 -18.58
N GLY A 390 11.17 -1.98 -17.25
CA GLY A 390 12.30 -2.41 -16.41
C GLY A 390 13.47 -1.42 -16.37
N ASP A 391 14.69 -1.91 -16.15
CA ASP A 391 15.88 -1.03 -16.22
C ASP A 391 16.22 -0.80 -17.72
N GLY A 392 16.31 0.44 -18.21
CA GLY A 392 16.51 0.58 -19.65
C GLY A 392 16.50 1.99 -20.22
N ASN A 393 16.34 2.09 -21.53
CA ASN A 393 15.88 3.32 -22.19
C ASN A 393 14.86 2.87 -23.23
N ASP A 394 13.66 2.62 -22.74
CA ASP A 394 12.68 1.79 -23.38
C ASP A 394 11.76 2.62 -24.27
N ARG A 395 11.11 1.94 -25.20
CA ARG A 395 10.13 2.54 -26.10
C ARG A 395 8.87 1.71 -26.04
N MET A 396 7.84 2.29 -25.47
CA MET A 396 6.58 1.63 -25.19
C MET A 396 5.48 2.37 -25.95
N PHE A 397 4.63 1.59 -26.62
CA PHE A 397 3.50 2.06 -27.40
C PHE A 397 2.29 1.23 -26.98
N GLY A 398 1.28 1.86 -26.38
CA GLY A 398 0.00 1.21 -26.07
C GLY A 398 -0.81 0.91 -27.34
N ASP A 399 -0.90 1.90 -28.22
CA ASP A 399 -1.60 1.91 -29.52
C ASP A 399 -3.12 2.14 -29.40
N ASP A 400 -4.00 1.14 -29.55
CA ASP A 400 -5.47 1.31 -29.55
C ASP A 400 -6.09 0.78 -28.23
N ASP A 401 -7.11 1.47 -27.69
CA ASP A 401 -7.83 1.18 -26.43
C ASP A 401 -7.05 1.63 -25.16
N ASN A 402 -7.47 1.25 -23.94
CA ASN A 402 -6.95 1.89 -22.71
C ASN A 402 -5.77 1.10 -22.13
N ASP A 403 -4.59 1.70 -22.13
CA ASP A 403 -3.36 1.00 -21.80
C ASP A 403 -2.73 1.44 -20.46
N SER A 404 -1.92 0.56 -19.88
CA SER A 404 -1.08 0.85 -18.72
C SER A 404 0.40 0.65 -19.05
N LEU A 405 1.18 1.74 -19.01
CA LEU A 405 2.59 1.76 -19.37
C LEU A 405 3.44 2.23 -18.17
N ALA A 406 4.41 1.41 -17.75
CA ALA A 406 5.43 1.77 -16.76
C ALA A 406 6.83 1.74 -17.37
N GLY A 407 7.50 2.90 -17.44
CA GLY A 407 8.87 3.04 -17.94
C GLY A 407 9.92 2.43 -17.01
N ASP A 408 9.67 2.51 -15.70
CA ASP A 408 10.58 2.08 -14.64
C ASP A 408 11.88 2.91 -14.61
N ASP A 409 13.07 2.30 -14.61
CA ASP A 409 14.33 3.04 -14.40
C ASP A 409 15.00 3.34 -15.74
N GLY A 410 15.03 4.60 -16.17
CA GLY A 410 15.60 4.83 -17.49
C GLY A 410 15.60 6.24 -18.04
N THR A 411 15.58 6.29 -19.37
CA THR A 411 15.19 7.49 -20.12
C THR A 411 14.23 7.00 -21.18
N ASP A 412 12.97 7.00 -20.83
CA ASP A 412 11.98 6.20 -21.53
C ASP A 412 11.13 7.07 -22.47
N LEU A 413 10.55 6.39 -23.46
CA LEU A 413 9.54 6.95 -24.34
C LEU A 413 8.27 6.13 -24.17
N LEU A 414 7.26 6.74 -23.57
CA LEU A 414 5.94 6.16 -23.42
C LEU A 414 4.96 6.92 -24.33
N VAL A 415 4.18 6.16 -25.10
CA VAL A 415 3.11 6.66 -25.95
C VAL A 415 1.87 5.83 -25.68
N GLY A 416 0.82 6.44 -25.15
CA GLY A 416 -0.46 5.79 -24.86
C GLY A 416 -1.15 5.40 -26.16
N GLY A 417 -1.82 6.35 -26.80
CA GLY A 417 -2.38 6.16 -28.12
C GLY A 417 -3.82 6.64 -28.24
N GLU A 418 -4.74 5.77 -28.64
CA GLU A 418 -6.19 6.04 -28.61
C GLU A 418 -6.81 5.39 -27.35
N GLY A 419 -7.10 6.12 -26.29
CA GLY A 419 -7.58 5.50 -25.06
C GLY A 419 -7.55 6.46 -23.88
N ASP A 420 -8.22 6.13 -22.79
CA ASP A 420 -7.94 6.76 -21.50
C ASP A 420 -6.79 5.97 -20.84
N ASP A 421 -5.55 6.43 -21.01
CA ASP A 421 -4.33 5.68 -20.67
C ASP A 421 -3.74 6.01 -19.28
N GLU A 422 -3.02 5.07 -18.68
CA GLU A 422 -2.20 5.27 -17.48
C GLU A 422 -0.71 5.15 -17.81
N LEU A 423 0.04 6.26 -17.70
CA LEU A 423 1.45 6.32 -18.08
C LEU A 423 2.33 6.79 -16.90
N LEU A 424 3.26 5.93 -16.50
CA LEU A 424 4.17 6.15 -15.38
C LEU A 424 5.61 6.15 -15.90
N GLY A 425 6.36 7.22 -15.64
CA GLY A 425 7.80 7.32 -15.94
C GLY A 425 8.62 6.36 -15.08
N GLY A 426 9.20 6.86 -13.99
CA GLY A 426 9.89 6.02 -13.00
C GLY A 426 9.79 6.52 -11.56
N TRP A 427 9.71 5.59 -10.61
CA TRP A 427 9.50 5.92 -9.17
C TRP A 427 10.77 5.97 -8.33
N SER A 428 11.92 5.66 -8.92
CA SER A 428 13.18 5.56 -8.19
C SER A 428 14.05 6.81 -8.34
N GLU A 429 14.95 7.06 -7.39
CA GLU A 429 15.94 8.15 -7.53
C GLU A 429 16.99 7.90 -8.65
N THR A 430 17.03 6.69 -9.23
CA THR A 430 17.92 6.34 -10.35
C THR A 430 17.34 6.67 -11.71
N ASP A 431 16.02 6.86 -11.79
CA ASP A 431 15.34 7.40 -12.95
C ASP A 431 15.81 8.83 -13.28
N THR A 432 15.72 9.22 -14.56
CA THR A 432 16.39 10.43 -15.05
C THR A 432 15.57 11.37 -15.91
N ARG A 433 14.98 10.93 -17.01
CA ARG A 433 14.15 11.77 -17.88
C ARG A 433 13.30 10.88 -18.77
N ASP A 434 12.01 11.13 -18.74
CA ASP A 434 11.09 10.50 -19.67
C ASP A 434 10.49 11.49 -20.66
N ASN A 435 10.04 10.94 -21.80
CA ASN A 435 9.12 11.64 -22.68
C ASN A 435 7.84 10.82 -22.75
N ILE A 436 6.76 11.38 -22.21
CA ILE A 436 5.47 10.70 -22.11
C ILE A 436 4.44 11.47 -22.93
N TYR A 437 3.72 10.74 -23.79
CA TYR A 437 2.65 11.25 -24.64
C TYR A 437 1.40 10.42 -24.36
N GLY A 438 0.34 11.04 -23.85
CA GLY A 438 -0.95 10.40 -23.60
C GLY A 438 -1.62 10.00 -24.91
N GLY A 439 -2.16 10.98 -25.64
CA GLY A 439 -2.66 10.76 -26.99
C GLY A 439 -4.08 11.28 -27.14
N ASP A 440 -4.98 10.47 -27.69
CA ASP A 440 -6.41 10.77 -27.78
C ASP A 440 -7.14 10.10 -26.60
N GLY A 441 -7.75 10.87 -25.70
CA GLY A 441 -8.49 10.35 -24.55
C GLY A 441 -8.18 11.14 -23.29
N ASN A 442 -8.68 10.70 -22.12
CA ASN A 442 -8.45 11.38 -20.85
C ASN A 442 -7.39 10.63 -20.06
N ASP A 443 -6.15 11.06 -20.20
CA ASP A 443 -5.00 10.29 -19.75
C ASP A 443 -4.60 10.64 -18.31
N TYR A 444 -4.03 9.66 -17.62
CA TYR A 444 -3.31 9.86 -16.37
C TYR A 444 -1.81 9.71 -16.62
N ILE A 445 -1.06 10.79 -16.38
CA ILE A 445 0.38 10.81 -16.58
C ILE A 445 1.08 11.19 -15.27
N ASP A 446 2.02 10.35 -14.81
CA ASP A 446 2.95 10.69 -13.73
C ASP A 446 4.39 10.55 -14.21
N GLY A 447 5.11 11.68 -14.25
CA GLY A 447 6.52 11.73 -14.64
C GLY A 447 7.48 11.12 -13.62
N GLY A 448 7.06 10.96 -12.35
CA GLY A 448 7.91 10.30 -11.36
C GLY A 448 9.17 11.10 -11.00
N TYR A 449 10.36 10.52 -11.15
CA TYR A 449 11.64 11.15 -10.85
C TYR A 449 12.40 11.49 -12.14
N GLY A 450 12.62 12.77 -12.41
CA GLY A 450 13.37 13.07 -13.62
C GLY A 450 13.49 14.53 -13.94
N ASN A 451 13.48 14.85 -15.23
CA ASN A 451 13.29 16.20 -15.73
C ASN A 451 12.52 16.01 -17.03
N ASP A 452 11.23 15.81 -16.88
CA ASP A 452 10.42 15.02 -17.81
C ASP A 452 9.72 15.92 -18.83
N GLU A 453 9.40 15.35 -19.98
CA GLU A 453 8.57 16.00 -21.00
C GLU A 453 7.24 15.24 -21.11
N LEU A 454 6.18 15.82 -20.55
CA LEU A 454 4.87 15.20 -20.41
C LEU A 454 3.84 15.94 -21.27
N ARG A 455 3.04 15.18 -22.04
CA ARG A 455 2.00 15.73 -22.92
C ARG A 455 0.72 14.89 -22.83
N GLY A 456 -0.40 15.50 -22.48
CA GLY A 456 -1.72 14.84 -22.52
C GLY A 456 -2.28 14.75 -23.94
N ASP A 457 -1.99 15.76 -24.77
CA ASP A 457 -2.47 15.88 -26.15
C ASP A 457 -3.98 16.15 -26.26
N ALA A 458 -4.86 15.16 -26.38
CA ALA A 458 -6.28 15.38 -26.71
C ALA A 458 -7.26 14.68 -25.76
N GLY A 459 -7.62 15.36 -24.68
CA GLY A 459 -8.81 15.08 -23.88
C GLY A 459 -8.71 15.86 -22.58
N ALA A 460 -9.40 15.44 -21.53
CA ALA A 460 -9.31 16.10 -20.23
C ALA A 460 -8.31 15.35 -19.35
N ASP A 461 -7.05 15.74 -19.43
CA ASP A 461 -5.93 14.95 -18.92
C ASP A 461 -5.58 15.30 -17.48
N THR A 462 -5.00 14.35 -16.76
CA THR A 462 -4.40 14.56 -15.44
C THR A 462 -2.91 14.31 -15.52
N ILE A 463 -2.11 15.36 -15.35
CA ILE A 463 -0.65 15.28 -15.51
C ILE A 463 0.06 15.75 -14.25
N ASN A 464 0.94 14.89 -13.74
CA ASN A 464 1.79 15.12 -12.60
C ASN A 464 3.27 15.11 -13.02
N GLY A 465 3.96 16.24 -12.88
CA GLY A 465 5.39 16.39 -13.21
C GLY A 465 6.31 15.61 -12.29
N GLY A 466 5.94 15.45 -11.02
CA GLY A 466 6.74 14.69 -10.05
C GLY A 466 7.95 15.44 -9.49
N TYR A 467 9.08 14.76 -9.40
CA TYR A 467 10.35 15.32 -8.92
C TYR A 467 11.24 15.66 -10.10
N GLY A 468 11.43 16.93 -10.40
CA GLY A 468 12.27 17.25 -11.55
C GLY A 468 12.25 18.71 -11.88
N VAL A 469 12.84 19.09 -13.01
CA VAL A 469 12.46 20.33 -13.68
C VAL A 469 11.73 19.92 -14.94
N ASP A 470 10.41 20.00 -14.88
CA ASP A 470 9.57 19.28 -15.82
C ASP A 470 8.95 20.23 -16.84
N THR A 471 8.62 19.67 -18.00
CA THR A 471 7.82 20.34 -19.03
C THR A 471 6.49 19.61 -19.13
N VAL A 472 5.42 20.28 -18.71
CA VAL A 472 4.06 19.73 -18.71
C VAL A 472 3.22 20.47 -19.75
N VAL A 473 2.58 19.73 -20.64
CA VAL A 473 1.66 20.26 -21.65
C VAL A 473 0.34 19.51 -21.54
N GLY A 474 -0.75 20.19 -21.22
CA GLY A 474 -2.10 19.59 -21.20
C GLY A 474 -2.52 19.23 -22.62
N GLY A 475 -2.91 20.23 -23.40
CA GLY A 475 -3.22 20.06 -24.82
C GLY A 475 -4.60 20.58 -25.14
N ALA A 476 -5.55 19.71 -25.46
CA ALA A 476 -6.91 20.09 -25.82
C ALA A 476 -7.93 19.41 -24.92
N GLY A 477 -8.57 20.19 -24.05
CA GLY A 477 -9.59 19.73 -23.11
C GLY A 477 -9.46 20.50 -21.80
N ASP A 478 -10.25 20.15 -20.80
CA ASP A 478 -10.20 20.83 -19.51
C ASP A 478 -9.23 20.04 -18.60
N ASP A 479 -7.96 20.45 -18.54
CA ASP A 479 -6.88 19.62 -17.96
C ASP A 479 -6.62 19.90 -16.47
N LEU A 480 -6.05 18.91 -15.77
CA LEU A 480 -5.53 19.01 -14.42
C LEU A 480 -4.01 18.84 -14.41
N LEU A 481 -3.28 19.95 -14.25
CA LEU A 481 -1.83 19.96 -14.38
C LEU A 481 -1.14 20.32 -13.06
N ALA A 482 -0.17 19.51 -12.65
CA ALA A 482 0.67 19.76 -11.48
C ALA A 482 2.16 19.63 -11.81
N GLY A 483 2.97 20.67 -11.56
CA GLY A 483 4.44 20.59 -11.67
C GLY A 483 5.11 19.92 -10.46
N GLN A 484 4.45 19.97 -9.30
CA GLN A 484 4.93 19.45 -8.02
C GLN A 484 6.20 20.08 -7.46
N ALA A 485 7.39 19.64 -7.85
CA ALA A 485 8.62 20.05 -7.18
C ALA A 485 9.56 20.76 -8.15
N TRP A 486 10.18 21.82 -7.66
CA TRP A 486 11.19 22.64 -8.34
C TRP A 486 10.66 23.75 -9.26
N SER A 487 10.96 23.76 -10.55
CA SER A 487 10.81 24.99 -11.34
C SER A 487 10.43 24.64 -12.75
N ASP A 488 9.14 24.46 -12.92
CA ASP A 488 8.58 23.74 -14.05
C ASP A 488 8.12 24.69 -15.14
N LEU A 489 7.91 24.12 -16.31
CA LEU A 489 7.35 24.81 -17.47
C LEU A 489 6.01 24.14 -17.81
N ILE A 490 4.92 24.86 -17.58
CA ILE A 490 3.56 24.32 -17.74
C ILE A 490 2.81 25.10 -18.82
N PHE A 491 2.19 24.38 -19.74
CA PHE A 491 1.26 24.89 -20.74
C PHE A 491 -0.08 24.16 -20.58
N GLY A 492 -1.16 24.89 -20.30
CA GLY A 492 -2.53 24.36 -20.23
C GLY A 492 -2.99 23.91 -21.61
N GLY A 493 -3.32 24.87 -22.47
CA GLY A 493 -3.65 24.59 -23.87
C GLY A 493 -5.00 25.16 -24.25
N ASP A 494 -5.82 24.41 -24.96
CA ASP A 494 -7.20 24.79 -25.27
C ASP A 494 -8.14 24.19 -24.23
N GLY A 495 -8.92 25.00 -23.50
CA GLY A 495 -9.91 24.49 -22.52
C GLY A 495 -9.85 25.26 -21.22
N MET A 496 -10.61 24.84 -20.19
CA MET A 496 -10.55 25.46 -18.87
C MET A 496 -9.65 24.64 -17.95
N ASP A 497 -8.39 25.05 -17.84
CA ASP A 497 -7.38 24.24 -17.17
C ASP A 497 -7.27 24.58 -15.68
N PHE A 498 -7.00 23.57 -14.86
CA PHE A 498 -6.57 23.75 -13.49
C PHE A 498 -5.07 23.50 -13.40
N ILE A 499 -4.30 24.53 -13.04
CA ILE A 499 -2.85 24.48 -13.05
C ILE A 499 -2.29 24.77 -11.66
N ASN A 500 -1.48 23.85 -11.14
CA ASN A 500 -0.71 24.02 -9.92
C ASN A 500 0.80 23.88 -10.23
N GLY A 501 1.53 24.98 -10.23
CA GLY A 501 3.00 24.94 -10.41
C GLY A 501 3.71 24.09 -9.36
N GLY A 502 3.15 23.99 -8.15
CA GLY A 502 3.78 23.27 -7.05
C GLY A 502 4.85 24.12 -6.36
N PHE A 503 5.87 23.46 -5.82
CA PHE A 503 6.97 24.05 -5.07
C PHE A 503 8.05 24.60 -5.97
N GLY A 504 8.14 25.92 -6.08
CA GLY A 504 9.37 26.61 -6.42
C GLY A 504 9.17 27.85 -7.28
N SER A 505 9.48 27.83 -8.57
CA SER A 505 9.35 29.05 -9.37
C SER A 505 9.04 28.73 -10.82
N ASP A 506 7.74 28.52 -11.03
CA ASP A 506 7.25 27.89 -12.24
C ASP A 506 6.91 28.93 -13.30
N ARG A 507 6.95 28.51 -14.56
CA ARG A 507 6.55 29.29 -15.72
C ARG A 507 5.31 28.68 -16.29
N ILE A 508 4.21 29.41 -16.21
CA ILE A 508 2.90 28.89 -16.54
C ILE A 508 2.31 29.71 -17.68
N ASN A 509 1.74 29.02 -18.66
CA ASN A 509 0.89 29.59 -19.70
C ASN A 509 -0.43 28.80 -19.66
N GLY A 510 -1.54 29.47 -19.39
CA GLY A 510 -2.86 28.82 -19.33
C GLY A 510 -3.34 28.40 -20.71
N GLY A 511 -3.09 29.24 -21.72
CA GLY A 511 -3.55 29.01 -23.07
C GLY A 511 -4.87 29.72 -23.32
N ALA A 512 -5.84 29.02 -23.90
CA ALA A 512 -7.12 29.57 -24.31
C ALA A 512 -8.25 29.01 -23.44
N GLY A 513 -8.85 29.85 -22.62
CA GLY A 513 -9.98 29.46 -21.81
C GLY A 513 -10.10 30.29 -20.55
N GLY A 514 -10.81 29.78 -19.55
CA GLY A 514 -10.95 30.46 -18.27
C GLY A 514 -10.20 29.67 -17.22
N ASP A 515 -8.90 29.92 -17.11
CA ASP A 515 -7.99 29.02 -16.42
C ASP A 515 -7.88 29.32 -14.93
N HIS A 516 -7.54 28.28 -14.17
CA HIS A 516 -7.45 28.32 -12.72
C HIS A 516 -6.00 28.09 -12.27
N PHE A 517 -5.33 29.16 -11.86
CA PHE A 517 -3.95 29.10 -11.37
C PHE A 517 -3.91 28.96 -9.86
N PHE A 518 -3.56 27.78 -9.35
CA PHE A 518 -3.58 27.46 -7.94
C PHE A 518 -2.24 27.76 -7.25
N HIS A 519 -2.33 28.18 -5.98
CA HIS A 519 -1.17 28.26 -5.09
C HIS A 519 -1.60 27.86 -3.66
N ALA A 520 -0.92 26.89 -3.06
CA ALA A 520 -1.34 26.30 -1.78
C ALA A 520 -1.35 27.28 -0.59
N GLY A 521 -0.59 28.37 -0.69
CA GLY A 521 -0.55 29.42 0.33
C GLY A 521 0.30 29.05 1.55
N VAL A 522 1.16 28.05 1.40
CA VAL A 522 2.16 27.66 2.39
C VAL A 522 3.50 28.34 2.11
N ILE A 523 4.27 28.59 3.17
CA ILE A 523 5.61 29.17 3.05
C ILE A 523 6.50 28.17 2.31
N GLY A 524 7.20 28.65 1.27
CA GLY A 524 8.13 27.82 0.50
C GLY A 524 7.53 27.18 -0.74
N HIS A 525 6.20 27.28 -0.95
CA HIS A 525 5.56 26.87 -2.21
C HIS A 525 6.11 27.62 -3.42
N GLY A 526 6.66 28.82 -3.25
CA GLY A 526 7.31 29.50 -4.38
C GLY A 526 6.59 30.74 -4.90
N SER A 527 6.90 31.09 -6.14
CA SER A 527 6.33 32.24 -6.85
C SER A 527 6.24 31.91 -8.33
N ASP A 528 5.02 31.92 -8.87
CA ASP A 528 4.79 31.42 -10.22
C ASP A 528 4.66 32.58 -11.20
N TRP A 529 5.15 32.37 -12.42
CA TRP A 529 5.15 33.37 -13.47
C TRP A 529 4.13 33.01 -14.55
N ILE A 530 2.95 33.64 -14.49
CA ILE A 530 1.83 33.40 -15.40
C ILE A 530 1.97 34.34 -16.60
N GLN A 531 2.10 33.77 -17.79
CA GLN A 531 2.51 34.47 -19.01
C GLN A 531 1.35 35.15 -19.76
N ASP A 532 0.13 34.70 -19.54
CA ASP A 532 -1.02 35.02 -20.38
C ASP A 532 -2.33 35.22 -19.61
N TYR A 533 -2.26 35.48 -18.30
CA TYR A 533 -3.45 35.76 -17.49
C TYR A 533 -4.38 36.79 -18.17
N ASP A 534 -5.60 36.38 -18.52
CA ASP A 534 -6.63 37.22 -19.13
C ASP A 534 -7.99 37.06 -18.41
N ALA A 535 -8.36 38.06 -17.61
CA ALA A 535 -9.63 38.08 -16.93
C ALA A 535 -10.84 38.14 -17.89
N ALA A 536 -10.65 38.59 -19.14
CA ALA A 536 -11.70 38.62 -20.14
C ALA A 536 -12.04 37.23 -20.70
N GLU A 537 -11.08 36.29 -20.67
CA GLU A 537 -11.26 34.90 -21.09
C GLU A 537 -11.86 34.07 -19.95
N GLY A 538 -11.53 34.43 -18.71
CA GLY A 538 -12.18 33.90 -17.51
C GLY A 538 -11.22 33.55 -16.39
N ASP A 539 -9.94 33.90 -16.53
CA ASP A 539 -8.88 33.44 -15.64
C ASP A 539 -9.04 33.87 -14.18
N ILE A 540 -8.71 32.95 -13.30
CA ILE A 540 -8.85 33.09 -11.85
C ILE A 540 -7.59 32.59 -11.15
N LEU A 541 -7.06 33.42 -10.26
CA LEU A 541 -6.04 33.01 -9.30
C LEU A 541 -6.72 32.32 -8.12
N HIS A 542 -6.32 31.10 -7.76
CA HIS A 542 -6.91 30.34 -6.68
C HIS A 542 -5.94 30.17 -5.51
N TYR A 543 -6.26 30.77 -4.37
CA TYR A 543 -5.45 30.65 -3.17
C TYR A 543 -6.01 29.57 -2.22
N GLY A 544 -5.21 28.53 -1.99
CA GLY A 544 -5.57 27.36 -1.17
C GLY A 544 -5.46 27.57 0.35
N GLY A 545 -4.85 28.66 0.82
CA GLY A 545 -4.64 28.88 2.24
C GLY A 545 -5.93 29.19 3.01
N SER A 546 -6.22 28.38 4.03
CA SER A 546 -7.45 28.53 4.83
C SER A 546 -7.52 29.84 5.62
N GLY A 547 -8.73 30.42 5.70
CA GLY A 547 -9.02 31.58 6.55
C GLY A 547 -8.45 32.92 6.04
N ALA A 548 -7.92 32.96 4.82
CA ALA A 548 -7.45 34.20 4.22
C ALA A 548 -8.61 35.15 3.88
N THR A 549 -8.34 36.44 4.00
CA THR A 549 -9.29 37.52 3.69
C THR A 549 -8.72 38.45 2.63
N LEU A 550 -9.59 39.08 1.84
CA LEU A 550 -9.19 39.93 0.71
C LEU A 550 -8.19 41.04 1.08
N ASP A 551 -8.32 41.64 2.28
CA ASP A 551 -7.43 42.71 2.75
C ASP A 551 -5.98 42.25 3.03
N GLN A 552 -5.74 40.94 3.05
CA GLN A 552 -4.42 40.35 3.18
C GLN A 552 -3.68 40.26 1.84
N PHE A 553 -4.32 40.57 0.72
CA PHE A 553 -3.70 40.57 -0.59
C PHE A 553 -3.36 42.00 -1.03
N GLN A 554 -2.36 42.10 -1.90
CA GLN A 554 -1.98 43.36 -2.55
C GLN A 554 -1.43 43.08 -3.93
N VAL A 555 -1.67 44.01 -4.86
CA VAL A 555 -1.06 44.00 -6.19
C VAL A 555 -0.09 45.16 -6.27
N ASN A 556 1.15 44.88 -6.66
CA ASN A 556 2.14 45.88 -7.03
C ASN A 556 2.40 45.81 -8.53
N PHE A 557 2.76 46.93 -9.15
CA PHE A 557 3.14 46.99 -10.55
C PHE A 557 4.59 47.46 -10.69
N ALA A 558 5.32 46.85 -11.61
CA ALA A 558 6.67 47.26 -11.98
C ALA A 558 6.97 46.85 -13.43
N GLU A 559 7.88 47.55 -14.10
CA GLU A 559 8.40 47.13 -15.42
C GLU A 559 9.49 46.07 -15.27
N THR A 560 9.34 44.95 -15.97
CA THR A 560 10.33 43.87 -16.06
C THR A 560 10.90 43.82 -17.47
N ALA A 561 12.21 44.05 -17.60
CA ALA A 561 12.84 44.15 -18.90
C ALA A 561 12.77 42.82 -19.67
N GLY A 562 12.05 42.81 -20.79
CA GLY A 562 11.95 41.66 -21.70
C GLY A 562 10.86 40.66 -21.35
N ALA A 563 9.98 40.99 -20.41
CA ALA A 563 8.71 40.30 -20.21
C ALA A 563 7.60 41.06 -20.94
N GLY A 564 6.63 40.31 -21.48
CA GLY A 564 5.42 40.83 -22.09
C GLY A 564 5.60 41.90 -23.16
N ASP A 565 4.58 42.74 -23.28
CA ASP A 565 4.49 43.87 -24.19
C ASP A 565 5.32 45.06 -23.68
N ALA A 566 6.08 45.65 -24.61
CA ALA A 566 6.99 46.74 -24.27
C ALA A 566 6.26 47.96 -23.70
N GLY A 567 6.48 48.24 -22.42
CA GLY A 567 5.94 49.41 -21.71
C GLY A 567 4.62 49.15 -20.98
N VAL A 568 4.21 47.89 -20.85
CA VAL A 568 3.20 47.45 -19.90
C VAL A 568 3.92 46.93 -18.64
N GLU A 569 3.37 47.21 -17.46
CA GLU A 569 3.94 46.75 -16.18
C GLU A 569 3.36 45.38 -15.82
N GLU A 570 4.18 44.50 -15.23
CA GLU A 570 3.71 43.22 -14.69
C GLU A 570 3.00 43.43 -13.35
N GLY A 571 2.00 42.59 -13.07
CA GLY A 571 1.26 42.58 -11.81
C GLY A 571 1.86 41.56 -10.84
N PHE A 572 2.21 41.98 -9.63
CA PHE A 572 2.74 41.12 -8.58
C PHE A 572 1.73 40.96 -7.45
N VAL A 573 1.08 39.80 -7.37
CA VAL A 573 0.10 39.47 -6.33
C VAL A 573 0.84 38.95 -5.10
N ILE A 574 0.70 39.67 -3.99
CA ILE A 574 1.47 39.42 -2.76
C ILE A 574 0.53 39.13 -1.61
N TYR A 575 0.82 38.07 -0.87
CA TYR A 575 0.16 37.76 0.41
C TYR A 575 0.86 38.51 1.55
N ARG A 576 0.24 39.59 2.03
CA ARG A 576 0.81 40.52 3.03
C ARG A 576 1.28 39.84 4.33
N PRO A 577 0.59 38.82 4.89
CA PRO A 577 1.00 38.20 6.15
C PRO A 577 2.41 37.59 6.10
N THR A 578 2.79 37.01 4.96
CA THR A 578 4.13 36.42 4.74
C THR A 578 5.06 37.37 3.98
N GLY A 579 4.50 38.28 3.17
CA GLY A 579 5.25 39.11 2.23
C GLY A 579 5.68 38.39 0.96
N GLN A 580 5.21 37.15 0.76
CA GLN A 580 5.50 36.32 -0.41
C GLN A 580 4.75 36.84 -1.63
N ILE A 581 5.46 36.94 -2.76
CA ILE A 581 4.83 37.04 -4.08
C ILE A 581 4.30 35.65 -4.40
N LEU A 582 3.01 35.53 -4.65
CA LEU A 582 2.39 34.26 -5.03
C LEU A 582 2.46 34.10 -6.55
N TRP A 583 2.02 35.14 -7.25
CA TRP A 583 2.00 35.19 -8.71
C TRP A 583 2.60 36.48 -9.22
N ALA A 584 3.37 36.36 -10.29
CA ALA A 584 3.72 37.45 -11.16
C ALA A 584 2.99 37.25 -12.49
N LEU A 585 2.15 38.22 -12.85
CA LEU A 585 1.31 38.20 -14.05
C LEU A 585 1.98 39.07 -15.10
N VAL A 586 2.39 38.46 -16.22
CA VAL A 586 2.93 39.19 -17.37
C VAL A 586 1.87 40.17 -17.86
N ASP A 587 2.29 41.41 -18.11
CA ASP A 587 1.41 42.51 -18.54
C ASP A 587 0.19 42.77 -17.63
N GLY A 588 0.24 42.35 -16.36
CA GLY A 588 -0.89 42.44 -15.44
C GLY A 588 -1.48 43.84 -15.24
N ALA A 589 -0.74 44.93 -15.55
CA ALA A 589 -1.28 46.29 -15.53
C ALA A 589 -2.23 46.61 -16.70
N ALA A 590 -2.28 45.77 -17.74
CA ALA A 590 -3.23 45.90 -18.84
C ALA A 590 -4.62 45.33 -18.50
N GLN A 591 -4.73 44.51 -17.46
CA GLN A 591 -5.98 43.87 -17.05
C GLN A 591 -6.97 44.88 -16.46
N GLU A 592 -8.26 44.70 -16.78
CA GLU A 592 -9.34 45.52 -16.19
C GLU A 592 -9.66 45.08 -14.75
N GLU A 593 -9.49 43.79 -14.45
CA GLU A 593 -9.67 43.16 -13.14
C GLU A 593 -8.61 42.07 -12.92
N ILE A 594 -8.29 41.75 -11.67
CA ILE A 594 -7.46 40.59 -11.32
C ILE A 594 -8.27 39.75 -10.34
N ASN A 595 -8.80 38.63 -10.81
CA ASN A 595 -9.74 37.80 -10.09
C ASN A 595 -9.01 36.80 -9.17
N LEU A 596 -9.34 36.86 -7.88
CA LEU A 596 -8.82 35.97 -6.84
C LEU A 596 -9.96 35.18 -6.20
N MET A 597 -9.91 33.86 -6.29
CA MET A 597 -10.79 32.93 -5.59
C MET A 597 -10.32 32.71 -4.15
N LEU A 598 -11.19 33.02 -3.20
CA LEU A 598 -11.01 32.75 -1.77
C LEU A 598 -12.24 32.06 -1.21
N ASN A 599 -12.06 30.84 -0.67
CA ASN A 599 -13.14 30.05 -0.06
C ASN A 599 -14.39 29.92 -0.95
N GLY A 600 -14.20 29.71 -2.26
CA GLY A 600 -15.28 29.55 -3.24
C GLY A 600 -15.99 30.86 -3.65
N VAL A 601 -15.40 32.02 -3.35
CA VAL A 601 -15.89 33.32 -3.80
C VAL A 601 -14.78 34.06 -4.56
N SER A 602 -15.08 34.54 -5.75
CA SER A 602 -14.18 35.36 -6.57
C SER A 602 -14.26 36.85 -6.18
N TYR A 603 -13.10 37.51 -6.10
CA TYR A 603 -12.93 38.93 -5.79
C TYR A 603 -11.97 39.58 -6.78
N ASP A 604 -12.29 40.79 -7.23
CA ASP A 604 -11.35 41.63 -7.99
C ASP A 604 -10.38 42.36 -7.04
N LEU A 605 -9.07 42.13 -7.24
CA LEU A 605 -8.00 42.75 -6.46
C LEU A 605 -7.73 44.23 -6.83
N LEU A 606 -8.29 44.74 -7.93
CA LEU A 606 -8.13 46.12 -8.39
C LEU A 606 -9.26 47.07 -7.93
N ALA A 607 -10.31 46.53 -7.30
CA ALA A 607 -11.55 47.24 -6.93
C ALA A 607 -11.46 48.26 -5.78
#